data_AF-A0A9Q1R7C6-F1
#
_entry.id   AF-A0A9Q1R7C6-F1
#
_cell.length_a   1.000
_cell.length_b   1.000
_cell.length_c   1.000
_cell.angle_alpha   90.00
_cell.angle_beta   90.00
_cell.angle_gamma   90.00
#
_symmetry.space_group_name_H-M   'P 1'
#
loop_
_entity.id
_entity.type
_entity.pdbx_description
1 polymer ?
#
loop_
_entity_poly.entity_id
_entity_poly.type
_entity_poly.pdbx_seq_one_letter_code
_entity_poly.pdbx_strand_id
1 'polypeptide(L)'
;MRGVGGPLLCIGDLLSDVGESDAAGDQLPIKITSPEDYNSSLQSSDLNNLFQEKYEQLNKALAGTDHSWTHLTLELCTALETANKLVRSINSNVGMLKDKVEGLCVVINRRDSTIAAAKAFEGSQKQPESSQ
;
A
#
# COMPACT_ATOMS: atom_id res chain seq x y z
N MET A 1 -21.63 52.05 -31.09
CA MET A 1 -21.67 50.80 -30.31
C MET A 1 -20.39 50.74 -29.47
N ARG A 2 -20.41 51.23 -28.23
CA ARG A 2 -19.28 51.08 -27.29
C ARG A 2 -19.59 49.90 -26.39
N GLY A 3 -19.25 48.70 -26.84
CA GLY A 3 -19.09 47.57 -25.93
C GLY A 3 -17.73 47.73 -25.27
N VAL A 4 -17.70 48.28 -24.06
CA VAL A 4 -16.46 48.34 -23.28
C VAL A 4 -16.25 46.93 -22.72
N GLY A 5 -15.31 46.20 -23.31
CA GLY A 5 -14.88 44.90 -22.80
C GLY A 5 -14.36 45.09 -21.38
N GLY A 6 -14.95 44.34 -20.44
CA GLY A 6 -14.48 44.30 -19.06
C GLY A 6 -13.03 43.82 -18.97
N PRO A 7 -12.39 44.00 -17.80
CA PRO A 7 -11.02 43.53 -17.57
C PRO A 7 -10.95 42.02 -17.83
N LEU A 8 -9.94 41.61 -18.61
CA LEU A 8 -9.64 40.20 -18.83
C LEU A 8 -9.25 39.59 -17.47
N LEU A 9 -10.00 38.58 -17.04
CA LEU A 9 -9.67 37.81 -15.84
C LEU A 9 -8.28 37.20 -16.04
N CYS A 10 -7.40 37.40 -15.06
CA CYS A 10 -6.06 36.83 -15.11
C CYS A 10 -6.18 35.31 -14.88
N ILE A 11 -5.19 34.54 -15.36
CA ILE A 11 -5.13 33.10 -15.07
C ILE A 11 -5.16 32.83 -13.55
N GLY A 12 -4.71 33.80 -12.73
CA GLY A 12 -4.80 33.76 -11.27
C GLY A 12 -6.22 33.85 -10.71
N ASP A 13 -7.14 34.56 -11.36
CA ASP A 13 -8.55 34.65 -10.94
C ASP A 13 -9.30 33.34 -11.21
N LEU A 14 -8.84 32.56 -12.19
CA LEU A 14 -9.41 31.25 -12.55
C LEU A 14 -8.92 30.12 -11.65
N LEU A 15 -7.74 30.28 -11.04
CA LEU A 15 -7.10 29.25 -10.22
C LEU A 15 -7.34 29.46 -8.71
N SER A 16 -8.04 30.51 -8.29
CA SER A 16 -8.36 30.76 -6.87
C SER A 16 -9.19 29.63 -6.26
N ASP A 17 -10.13 29.06 -7.03
CA ASP A 17 -11.06 28.05 -6.54
C ASP A 17 -10.44 26.64 -6.49
N VAL A 18 -9.24 26.45 -7.08
CA VAL A 18 -8.51 25.16 -7.14
C VAL A 18 -7.61 24.98 -5.89
N GLY A 19 -8.02 25.52 -4.75
CA GLY A 19 -7.26 25.45 -3.51
C GLY A 19 -8.08 25.57 -2.22
N GLU A 20 -9.30 26.11 -2.29
CA GLU A 20 -10.20 26.19 -1.13
C GLU A 20 -11.10 24.96 -1.05
N SER A 21 -10.57 23.85 -0.53
CA SER A 21 -11.42 22.87 0.13
C SER A 21 -11.75 23.39 1.54
N ASP A 22 -12.76 24.25 1.63
CA ASP A 22 -13.27 24.68 2.93
C ASP A 22 -13.87 23.49 3.67
N ALA A 23 -13.45 23.33 4.91
CA ALA A 23 -13.91 22.32 5.83
C ALA A 23 -15.22 22.79 6.47
N ALA A 24 -16.30 22.96 5.70
CA ALA A 24 -17.64 23.15 6.26
C ALA A 24 -18.71 22.77 5.23
N GLY A 25 -19.57 21.82 5.60
CA GLY A 25 -20.42 21.09 4.68
C GLY A 25 -21.54 21.90 4.03
N ASP A 26 -21.89 21.46 2.82
CA ASP A 26 -23.29 21.32 2.46
C ASP A 26 -23.46 20.12 1.51
N GLN A 27 -24.49 19.33 1.75
CA GLN A 27 -24.74 18.05 1.11
C GLN A 27 -25.34 18.26 -0.28
N LEU A 28 -24.57 17.94 -1.33
CA LEU A 28 -25.11 17.53 -2.62
C LEU A 28 -24.67 16.09 -2.88
N PRO A 29 -25.55 15.21 -3.41
CA PRO A 29 -25.25 13.80 -3.57
C PRO A 29 -24.35 13.64 -4.80
N ILE A 30 -23.10 14.04 -4.68
CA ILE A 30 -22.05 13.41 -5.45
C ILE A 30 -22.08 11.97 -4.95
N LYS A 31 -22.57 11.08 -5.81
CA LYS A 31 -22.36 9.64 -5.69
C LYS A 31 -20.85 9.43 -5.81
N ILE A 32 -20.12 9.75 -4.74
CA ILE A 32 -18.80 9.22 -4.47
C ILE A 32 -19.12 7.76 -4.25
N THR A 33 -19.01 6.98 -5.31
CA THR A 33 -18.96 5.54 -5.20
C THR A 33 -17.92 5.26 -4.13
N SER A 34 -18.37 4.74 -2.99
CA SER A 34 -17.49 4.37 -1.88
C SER A 34 -16.28 3.64 -2.44
N PRO A 35 -15.07 3.89 -1.92
CA PRO A 35 -13.92 3.05 -2.19
C PRO A 35 -14.05 1.72 -1.42
N GLU A 36 -15.20 1.08 -1.52
CA GLU A 36 -15.43 -0.31 -1.13
C GLU A 36 -15.66 -1.03 -2.47
N ASP A 37 -14.76 -1.96 -2.80
CA ASP A 37 -14.73 -2.82 -4.00
C ASP A 37 -13.61 -2.58 -5.03
N TYR A 38 -12.50 -1.95 -4.66
CA TYR A 38 -11.20 -2.36 -5.23
C TYR A 38 -10.51 -3.41 -4.33
N ASN A 39 -11.29 -4.43 -3.94
CA ASN A 39 -10.74 -5.78 -3.75
C ASN A 39 -10.49 -6.47 -5.09
N SER A 40 -10.30 -5.70 -6.17
CA SER A 40 -9.54 -6.18 -7.31
C SER A 40 -8.13 -6.40 -6.81
N SER A 41 -7.78 -7.67 -6.61
CA SER A 41 -6.42 -8.18 -6.56
C SER A 41 -5.65 -7.63 -7.78
N LEU A 42 -5.20 -6.38 -7.72
CA LEU A 42 -4.12 -5.89 -8.55
C LEU A 42 -2.92 -6.69 -8.08
N GLN A 43 -2.61 -7.75 -8.83
CA GLN A 43 -1.37 -8.46 -8.60
C GLN A 43 -0.27 -7.39 -8.70
N SER A 44 0.74 -7.47 -7.83
CA SER A 44 1.88 -6.55 -7.91
C SER A 44 2.49 -6.46 -9.32
N SER A 45 2.32 -7.53 -10.11
CA SER A 45 2.66 -7.66 -11.53
C SER A 45 1.89 -6.69 -12.43
N ASP A 46 0.60 -6.47 -12.16
CA ASP A 46 -0.28 -5.60 -12.96
C ASP A 46 0.08 -4.12 -12.78
N LEU A 47 0.62 -3.78 -11.60
CA LEU A 47 1.00 -2.41 -11.28
C LEU A 47 2.15 -1.91 -12.15
N ASN A 48 3.14 -2.77 -12.42
CA ASN A 48 4.29 -2.40 -13.26
C ASN A 48 3.86 -2.17 -14.72
N ASN A 49 3.01 -3.04 -15.25
CA ASN A 49 2.43 -2.87 -16.59
C ASN A 49 1.58 -1.60 -16.67
N LEU A 50 0.75 -1.33 -15.65
CA LEU A 50 -0.07 -0.12 -15.58
C LEU A 50 0.80 1.14 -15.54
N PHE A 51 1.88 1.15 -14.77
CA PHE A 51 2.82 2.28 -14.75
C PHE A 51 3.44 2.55 -16.11
N GLN A 52 3.94 1.49 -16.75
CA GLN A 52 4.60 1.60 -18.03
C GLN A 52 3.62 2.12 -19.09
N GLU A 53 2.41 1.56 -19.16
CA GLU A 53 1.38 1.96 -20.10
C GLU A 53 0.98 3.43 -19.90
N LYS A 54 0.71 3.84 -18.65
CA LYS A 54 0.30 5.22 -18.34
C LYS A 54 1.43 6.22 -18.57
N TYR A 55 2.67 5.83 -18.31
CA TYR A 55 3.84 6.65 -18.60
C TYR A 55 4.03 6.87 -20.11
N GLU A 56 3.86 5.81 -20.92
CA GLU A 56 3.90 5.92 -22.38
C GLU A 56 2.77 6.81 -22.93
N GLN A 57 1.55 6.65 -22.41
CA GLN A 57 0.42 7.51 -22.75
C GLN A 57 0.68 8.97 -22.38
N LEU A 58 1.27 9.22 -21.20
CA LEU A 58 1.63 10.56 -20.74
C LEU A 58 2.67 11.20 -21.66
N ASN A 59 3.73 10.47 -22.02
CA ASN A 59 4.75 10.98 -22.95
C ASN A 59 4.16 11.34 -24.32
N LYS A 60 3.21 10.53 -24.81
CA LYS A 60 2.49 10.83 -26.05
C LYS A 60 1.62 12.07 -25.94
N ALA A 61 0.91 12.24 -24.81
CA ALA A 61 0.09 13.43 -24.57
C ALA A 61 0.94 14.71 -24.46
N LEU A 62 2.09 14.63 -23.78
CA LEU A 62 3.05 15.73 -23.65
C LEU A 62 3.72 16.15 -24.97
N ALA A 63 3.97 15.19 -25.86
CA ALA A 63 4.49 15.47 -27.20
C ALA A 63 3.41 15.98 -28.17
N GLY A 64 2.14 15.74 -27.86
CA GLY A 64 0.99 16.19 -28.64
C GLY A 64 0.45 17.54 -28.19
N THR A 65 -0.72 17.90 -28.71
CA THR A 65 -1.48 19.09 -28.31
C THR A 65 -2.63 18.75 -27.34
N ASP A 66 -2.70 17.51 -26.88
CA ASP A 66 -3.77 17.00 -26.02
C ASP A 66 -3.54 17.46 -24.56
N HIS A 67 -4.59 17.96 -23.91
CA HIS A 67 -4.57 18.38 -22.51
C HIS A 67 -4.79 17.22 -21.53
N SER A 68 -4.94 15.99 -22.02
CA SER A 68 -5.04 14.76 -21.22
C SER A 68 -3.82 14.47 -20.35
N TRP A 69 -2.67 15.13 -20.59
CA TRP A 69 -1.46 14.97 -19.79
C TRP A 69 -1.69 15.23 -18.30
N THR A 70 -2.58 16.18 -17.96
CA THR A 70 -2.92 16.51 -16.56
C THR A 70 -3.60 15.32 -15.87
N HIS A 71 -4.60 14.73 -16.53
CA HIS A 71 -5.32 13.56 -16.04
C HIS A 71 -4.39 12.34 -15.92
N LEU A 72 -3.57 12.08 -16.94
CA LEU A 72 -2.61 10.98 -16.95
C LEU A 72 -1.54 11.13 -15.85
N THR A 73 -1.12 12.35 -15.56
CA THR A 73 -0.20 12.64 -14.45
C THR A 73 -0.84 12.31 -13.10
N LEU A 74 -2.10 12.73 -12.90
CA LEU A 74 -2.83 12.40 -11.67
C LEU A 74 -3.01 10.90 -11.51
N GLU A 75 -3.38 10.19 -12.57
CA GLU A 75 -3.55 8.74 -12.55
C GLU A 75 -2.25 8.00 -12.18
N LEU A 76 -1.11 8.47 -12.71
CA LEU A 76 0.20 7.92 -12.37
C LEU A 76 0.57 8.21 -10.90
N CYS A 77 0.30 9.42 -10.40
CA CYS A 77 0.49 9.76 -8.98
C CYS A 77 -0.38 8.89 -8.06
N THR A 78 -1.65 8.66 -8.39
CA THR A 78 -2.54 7.78 -7.64
C THR A 78 -2.07 6.34 -7.65
N ALA A 79 -1.60 5.84 -8.79
CA ALA A 79 -0.99 4.53 -8.89
C ALA A 79 0.26 4.42 -8.00
N LEU A 80 1.13 5.45 -7.97
CA LEU A 80 2.33 5.49 -7.12
C LEU A 80 1.98 5.47 -5.64
N GLU A 81 0.96 6.23 -5.24
CA GLU A 81 0.50 6.24 -3.86
C GLU A 81 -0.04 4.86 -3.44
N THR A 82 -0.79 4.20 -4.33
CA THR A 82 -1.29 2.84 -4.12
C THR A 82 -0.13 1.84 -3.99
N ALA A 83 0.88 1.93 -4.85
CA ALA A 83 2.10 1.14 -4.76
C ALA A 83 2.79 1.32 -3.41
N ASN A 84 2.94 2.56 -2.95
CA ASN A 84 3.58 2.90 -1.69
C ASN A 84 2.80 2.34 -0.49
N LYS A 85 1.46 2.41 -0.52
CA LYS A 85 0.59 1.79 0.50
C LYS A 85 0.76 0.26 0.53
N LEU A 86 0.83 -0.37 -0.65
CA LEU A 86 1.04 -1.81 -0.76
C LEU A 86 2.39 -2.24 -0.17
N VAL A 87 3.49 -1.55 -0.52
CA VAL A 87 4.83 -1.83 0.03
C VAL A 87 4.83 -1.69 1.55
N ARG A 88 4.19 -0.64 2.09
CA ARG A 88 4.09 -0.42 3.54
C ARG A 88 3.32 -1.55 4.23
N SER A 89 2.20 -1.98 3.65
CA SER A 89 1.41 -3.11 4.17
C SER A 89 2.21 -4.42 4.15
N ILE A 90 2.87 -4.73 3.04
CA ILE A 90 3.72 -5.91 2.91
C ILE A 90 4.83 -5.90 3.96
N ASN A 91 5.54 -4.78 4.12
CA ASN A 91 6.63 -4.67 5.09
C ASN A 91 6.13 -4.88 6.54
N SER A 92 4.97 -4.31 6.88
CA SER A 92 4.34 -4.53 8.19
C SER A 92 3.97 -6.01 8.40
N ASN A 93 3.38 -6.66 7.40
CA ASN A 93 3.01 -8.07 7.46
C ASN A 93 4.25 -8.99 7.58
N VAL A 94 5.31 -8.70 6.84
CA VAL A 94 6.59 -9.43 6.93
C VAL A 94 7.22 -9.25 8.31
N GLY A 95 7.18 -8.05 8.89
CA GLY A 95 7.61 -7.81 10.27
C GLY A 95 6.84 -8.66 11.27
N MET A 96 5.49 -8.64 11.20
CA MET A 96 4.65 -9.47 12.07
C MET A 96 4.92 -10.98 11.88
N LEU A 97 5.15 -11.41 10.64
CA LEU A 97 5.49 -12.80 10.35
C LEU A 97 6.83 -13.19 10.97
N LYS A 98 7.85 -12.34 10.86
CA LYS A 98 9.15 -12.53 11.51
C LYS A 98 8.97 -12.73 13.01
N ASP A 99 8.22 -11.85 13.68
CA ASP A 99 8.02 -11.91 15.13
C ASP A 99 7.30 -13.20 15.56
N LYS A 100 6.31 -13.66 14.76
CA LYS A 100 5.65 -14.95 14.99
C LYS A 100 6.60 -16.14 14.81
N VAL A 101 7.44 -16.13 13.78
CA VAL A 101 8.44 -17.17 13.53
C VAL A 101 9.48 -17.21 14.67
N GLU A 102 9.91 -16.06 15.15
CA GLU A 102 10.82 -15.94 16.29
C GLU A 102 10.19 -16.51 17.57
N GLY A 103 8.93 -16.17 17.86
CA GLY A 103 8.18 -16.76 18.97
C GLY A 103 8.05 -18.29 18.86
N LEU A 104 7.80 -18.81 17.66
CA LEU A 104 7.73 -20.26 17.43
C LEU A 104 9.07 -20.96 17.65
N CYS A 105 10.17 -20.33 17.25
CA CYS A 105 11.52 -20.85 17.48
C CYS A 105 11.81 -21.02 18.99
N VAL A 106 11.42 -20.03 19.81
CA VAL A 106 11.54 -20.13 21.28
C VAL A 106 10.75 -21.32 21.83
N VAL A 107 9.54 -21.56 21.35
CA VAL A 107 8.71 -22.70 21.78
C VAL A 107 9.36 -24.03 21.39
N ILE A 108 9.91 -24.15 20.18
CA ILE A 108 10.60 -25.36 19.72
C ILE A 108 11.84 -25.63 20.57
N ASN A 109 12.67 -24.61 20.83
CA ASN A 109 13.87 -24.78 21.66
C ASN A 109 13.53 -25.24 23.09
N ARG A 110 12.44 -24.72 23.67
CA ARG A 110 11.92 -25.20 24.97
C ARG A 110 11.46 -26.65 24.88
N ARG A 111 10.72 -27.02 23.83
CA ARG A 111 10.26 -28.39 23.60
C ARG A 111 11.45 -29.36 23.54
N ASP A 112 12.45 -29.02 22.74
CA ASP A 112 13.60 -29.88 22.51
C ASP A 112 14.47 -30.01 23.78
N SER A 113 14.58 -28.95 24.57
CA SER A 113 15.22 -28.98 25.89
C SER A 113 14.50 -29.92 26.87
N THR A 114 13.17 -29.88 26.91
CA THR A 114 12.36 -30.78 27.75
C THR A 114 12.47 -32.23 27.30
N ILE A 115 12.48 -32.49 25.98
CA ILE A 115 12.67 -33.84 25.43
C ILE A 115 14.06 -34.37 25.79
N ALA A 116 15.10 -33.54 25.69
CA ALA A 116 16.46 -33.92 26.07
C ALA A 116 16.55 -34.26 27.57
N ALA A 117 15.92 -33.46 28.44
CA ALA A 117 15.85 -33.72 29.87
C ALA A 117 15.10 -35.04 30.17
N ALA A 118 13.94 -35.28 29.55
CA ALA A 118 13.17 -36.51 29.73
C ALA A 118 13.98 -37.77 29.33
N LYS A 119 14.69 -37.70 28.20
CA LYS A 119 15.58 -38.80 27.75
C LYS A 119 16.72 -39.07 28.73
N ALA A 120 17.26 -38.03 29.38
CA ALA A 120 18.32 -38.20 30.38
C ALA A 120 17.83 -38.97 31.62
N PHE A 121 16.59 -38.72 32.08
CA PHE A 121 15.99 -39.47 33.19
C PHE A 121 15.73 -40.94 32.84
N GLU A 122 15.21 -41.21 31.64
CA GLU A 122 14.95 -42.59 31.18
C GLU A 122 16.25 -43.40 31.02
N GLY A 123 17.33 -42.77 30.56
CA GLY A 123 18.66 -43.39 30.49
C GLY A 123 19.25 -43.71 31.87
N SER A 124 18.95 -42.90 32.88
CA SER A 124 19.45 -43.08 34.25
C SER A 124 18.73 -44.19 35.03
N GLN A 125 17.54 -44.62 34.57
CA GLN A 125 16.73 -45.67 35.22
C GLN A 125 17.12 -47.11 34.79
N LYS A 126 18.08 -47.26 33.86
CA LYS A 126 18.54 -48.56 33.32
C LYS A 126 19.86 -49.08 33.90
N GLN A 127 20.35 -48.57 35.04
CA GLN A 127 21.39 -49.31 35.79
C GLN A 127 20.72 -50.36 36.69
N PRO A 128 20.82 -51.66 36.38
CA PRO A 128 20.47 -52.68 37.35
C PRO A 128 21.47 -52.60 38.52
N GLU A 129 20.94 -52.52 39.73
CA GLU A 129 21.67 -52.82 40.96
C GLU A 129 22.29 -54.22 40.82
N SER A 130 23.57 -54.31 40.42
CA SER A 130 24.34 -55.53 40.62
C SER A 130 24.83 -55.54 42.06
N SER A 131 24.09 -56.26 42.89
CA SER A 131 24.41 -56.57 44.28
C SER A 131 25.68 -57.41 44.41
N GLN A 132 26.36 -57.17 45.56
CA GLN A 132 27.30 -58.03 46.30
C GLN A 132 28.74 -58.20 45.77
#